data_AF-A0A7W9WZL1-F1
#
_entry.id   AF-A0A7W9WZL1-F1
#
_cell.length_a   1.000
_cell.length_b   1.000
_cell.length_c   1.000
_cell.angle_alpha   90.00
_cell.angle_beta   90.00
_cell.angle_gamma   90.00
#
_symmetry.space_group_name_H-M   'P 1'
#
loop_
_entity.id
_entity.type
_entity.pdbx_description
1 polymer ?
#
loop_
_entity_poly.entity_id
_entity_poly.type
_entity_poly.pdbx_seq_one_letter_code
_entity_poly.pdbx_strand_id
1 'polypeptide(L)' 'MQQISNEDRQYSVVLAIISISRGLNLDLVAEGLETEVQARYLRAHGCSTMQGFLFHRLMPVGGFVNVPNS' A
#
# COMPACT_ATOMS: atom_id res chain seq x y z
N MET A 1 24.39 -11.61 1.80
CA MET A 1 23.00 -11.17 1.98
C MET A 1 22.17 -11.91 0.94
N GLN A 2 21.51 -13.01 1.32
CA GLN A 2 20.80 -13.88 0.35
C GLN A 2 19.46 -13.22 -0.05
N GLN A 3 19.30 -12.97 -1.34
CA GLN A 3 17.98 -12.67 -1.91
C GLN A 3 17.15 -13.95 -1.91
N ILE A 4 16.03 -13.91 -1.20
CA ILE A 4 15.03 -14.99 -1.21
C ILE A 4 13.90 -14.49 -2.11
N SER A 5 13.64 -15.20 -3.23
CA SER A 5 12.43 -15.02 -4.03
C SER A 5 11.22 -15.41 -3.17
N ASN A 6 10.29 -14.48 -2.91
CA ASN A 6 9.37 -14.62 -1.76
C ASN A 6 8.06 -13.83 -1.94
N GLU A 7 7.30 -14.11 -2.98
CA GLU A 7 5.98 -13.47 -3.15
C GLU A 7 5.04 -13.84 -1.97
N ASP A 8 4.97 -15.12 -1.59
CA ASP A 8 4.11 -15.58 -0.49
C ASP A 8 4.54 -15.07 0.90
N ARG A 9 5.84 -14.89 1.12
CA ARG A 9 6.38 -14.46 2.41
C ARG A 9 6.36 -12.94 2.59
N GLN A 10 6.36 -12.18 1.50
CA GLN A 10 6.14 -10.73 1.54
C GLN A 10 4.78 -10.41 2.14
N TYR A 11 3.75 -11.17 1.76
CA TYR A 11 2.40 -10.93 2.26
C TYR A 11 2.20 -11.33 3.73
N SER A 12 2.96 -12.29 4.26
CA SER A 12 2.81 -12.70 5.67
C SER A 12 3.15 -11.56 6.64
N VAL A 13 4.18 -10.76 6.32
CA VAL A 13 4.56 -9.58 7.11
C VAL A 13 3.49 -8.49 6.99
N VAL A 14 2.97 -8.27 5.78
CA VAL A 14 1.88 -7.30 5.54
C VAL A 14 0.64 -7.65 6.38
N LEU A 15 0.24 -8.91 6.41
CA LEU A 15 -0.90 -9.38 7.22
C LEU A 15 -0.68 -9.18 8.73
N ALA A 16 0.55 -9.42 9.20
CA ALA A 16 0.90 -9.19 10.60
C ALA A 16 0.77 -7.69 10.96
N ILE A 17 1.29 -6.81 10.11
CA ILE A 17 1.19 -5.34 10.31
C ILE A 17 -0.26 -4.89 10.29
N ILE A 18 -1.08 -5.36 9.33
CA ILE A 18 -2.51 -5.06 9.28
C ILE A 18 -3.21 -5.50 10.58
N SER A 19 -2.89 -6.70 11.07
CA SER A 19 -3.48 -7.23 12.31
C SER A 19 -3.07 -6.40 13.53
N ILE A 20 -1.81 -5.97 13.61
CA ILE A 20 -1.31 -5.09 14.67
C ILE A 20 -2.04 -3.74 14.63
N SER A 21 -2.13 -3.10 13.46
CA SER A 21 -2.83 -1.82 13.30
C SER A 21 -4.28 -1.89 13.77
N ARG A 22 -4.98 -2.97 13.40
CA ARG A 22 -6.36 -3.23 13.83
C ARG A 22 -6.47 -3.45 15.34
N GLY A 23 -5.57 -4.23 15.92
CA GLY A 23 -5.55 -4.49 17.36
C GLY A 23 -5.27 -3.23 18.21
N LEU A 24 -4.55 -2.26 17.64
CA LEU A 24 -4.21 -0.99 18.28
C LEU A 24 -5.14 0.17 17.91
N ASN A 25 -6.14 -0.07 17.06
CA ASN A 25 -7.03 0.97 16.51
C ASN A 25 -6.26 2.14 15.86
N LEU A 26 -5.25 1.80 15.05
CA LEU A 26 -4.44 2.75 14.30
C LEU A 26 -4.87 2.79 12.83
N ASP A 27 -4.80 3.98 12.24
CA ASP A 27 -4.89 4.17 10.80
C ASP A 27 -3.67 3.58 10.10
N LEU A 28 -3.91 2.89 8.99
CA LEU A 28 -2.87 2.26 8.18
C LEU A 28 -2.86 2.85 6.77
N VAL A 29 -1.68 3.27 6.32
CA VAL A 29 -1.42 3.66 4.93
C VAL A 29 -0.44 2.65 4.34
N ALA A 30 -0.82 2.00 3.23
CA ALA A 30 0.12 1.22 2.45
C ALA A 30 0.79 2.11 1.40
N GLU A 31 2.11 2.16 1.39
CA GLU A 31 2.90 2.93 0.43
C GLU A 31 3.56 2.01 -0.61
N GLY A 32 3.92 2.58 -1.76
CA GLY A 32 4.66 1.90 -2.81
C GLY A 32 3.82 0.96 -3.68
N LEU A 33 2.51 1.19 -3.83
CA LEU A 33 1.69 0.35 -4.72
C LEU A 33 2.02 0.64 -6.19
N GLU A 34 2.35 -0.40 -6.93
CA GLU A 34 2.69 -0.32 -8.36
C GLU A 34 1.70 -1.11 -9.23
N THR A 35 0.96 -2.05 -8.64
CA THR A 35 0.08 -2.96 -9.37
C THR A 35 -1.30 -3.10 -8.74
N GLU A 36 -2.31 -3.33 -9.59
CA GLU A 36 -3.68 -3.62 -9.16
C GLU A 36 -3.79 -4.87 -8.28
N VAL A 37 -2.90 -5.84 -8.47
CA VAL A 37 -2.87 -7.06 -7.64
C VAL A 37 -2.55 -6.70 -6.18
N GLN A 38 -1.56 -5.83 -5.94
CA GLN A 38 -1.21 -5.37 -4.59
C GLN A 38 -2.36 -4.57 -3.97
N ALA A 39 -2.98 -3.65 -4.71
CA ALA A 39 -4.09 -2.84 -4.22
C ALA A 39 -5.31 -3.69 -3.85
N ARG A 40 -5.70 -4.65 -4.71
CA ARG A 40 -6.79 -5.58 -4.41
C ARG A 40 -6.48 -6.45 -3.19
N TYR A 41 -5.26 -6.95 -3.07
CA TYR A 41 -4.83 -7.74 -1.92
C TYR A 41 -4.98 -6.95 -0.61
N LEU A 42 -4.44 -5.73 -0.57
CA LEU A 42 -4.48 -4.88 0.63
C LEU A 42 -5.91 -4.46 1.00
N ARG A 43 -6.74 -4.13 0.00
CA ARG A 43 -8.15 -3.77 0.21
C ARG A 43 -8.94 -4.94 0.78
N ALA A 44 -8.71 -6.16 0.28
CA ALA A 44 -9.36 -7.37 0.80
C ALA A 44 -8.99 -7.67 2.26
N HIS A 45 -7.83 -7.21 2.74
CA HIS A 45 -7.37 -7.41 4.11
C HIS A 45 -7.65 -6.22 5.04
N GLY A 46 -8.34 -5.18 4.55
CA GLY A 46 -8.80 -4.05 5.35
C GLY A 46 -7.87 -2.84 5.40
N CYS A 47 -6.85 -2.77 4.53
CA CYS A 47 -6.12 -1.53 4.28
C CYS A 47 -6.83 -0.74 3.18
N SER A 48 -7.45 0.38 3.51
CA SER A 48 -8.21 1.22 2.57
C SER A 48 -7.42 2.42 2.05
N THR A 49 -6.44 2.90 2.82
CA THR A 49 -5.61 4.06 2.46
C THR A 49 -4.31 3.61 1.81
N MET A 50 -4.03 4.13 0.62
CA MET A 50 -2.98 3.61 -0.25
C MET A 50 -2.29 4.73 -1.02
N GLN A 51 -0.97 4.63 -1.18
CA GLN A 51 -0.16 5.53 -2.00
C GLN A 51 0.77 4.71 -2.90
N GLY A 52 0.91 5.12 -4.16
CA GLY A 52 1.90 4.53 -5.05
C GLY A 52 1.75 4.96 -6.49
N PHE A 53 2.71 4.54 -7.32
CA PHE A 53 2.74 4.83 -8.76
C PHE A 53 1.60 4.19 -9.54
N LEU A 54 0.92 3.21 -8.95
CA LEU A 54 -0.36 2.71 -9.45
C LEU A 54 -1.38 3.84 -9.61
N PHE A 55 -1.43 4.77 -8.66
CA PHE A 55 -2.39 5.87 -8.68
C PHE A 55 -1.83 7.08 -9.41
N HIS A 56 -0.68 7.57 -8.95
CA HIS A 56 -0.08 8.78 -9.48
C HIS A 56 1.45 8.70 -9.40
N ARG A 57 2.13 9.17 -10.45
CA ARG A 57 3.59 9.38 -10.40
C ARG A 57 3.93 10.60 -9.55
N LEU A 58 5.19 10.68 -9.11
CA LEU A 58 5.76 11.89 -8.53
C LEU A 58 5.54 13.07 -9.48
N MET A 59 5.11 14.19 -8.92
CA MET A 59 4.81 15.39 -9.68
C MET A 59 5.19 16.65 -8.90
N PRO A 60 5.48 17.77 -9.58
CA PRO A 60 5.65 19.06 -8.93
C PRO A 60 4.36 19.50 -8.21
N VAL A 61 4.47 20.48 -7.30
CA VAL A 61 3.31 21.00 -6.56
C VAL A 61 2.16 21.44 -7.49
N GLY A 62 2.49 22.07 -8.63
CA GLY A 62 1.49 22.47 -9.62
C GLY A 62 0.78 21.28 -10.28
N GLY A 63 1.45 20.13 -10.42
CA GLY A 63 0.79 18.89 -10.85
C GLY A 63 -0.14 18.35 -9.77
N PHE A 64 0.31 18.37 -8.51
CA PHE A 64 -0.44 17.84 -7.37
C PHE A 64 -1.76 18.57 -7.13
N VAL A 65 -1.76 19.91 -7.21
CA VAL A 65 -2.98 20.73 -7.05
C VAL A 65 -4.06 20.41 -8.10
N ASN A 66 -3.66 19.88 -9.26
CA ASN A 66 -4.57 19.53 -10.35
C ASN A 66 -5.01 18.05 -10.33
N VAL A 67 -4.56 17.26 -9.37
CA VAL A 67 -5.04 15.89 -9.20
C VAL A 67 -6.49 15.95 -8.71
N PRO A 68 -7.46 15.32 -9.41
CA PRO A 68 -8.83 15.24 -8.93
C PRO A 68 -8.84 14.53 -7.58
N ASN A 69 -9.61 15.04 -6.61
CA ASN A 69 -9.87 14.28 -5.38
C ASN A 69 -10.47 12.93 -5.77
N SER A 70 -9.69 11.87 -5.56
CA SER A 70 -10.07 10.47 -5.80
C SER A 70 -10.98 9.96 -4.69
#